data_AF-A0A2A2HXT4-F1
#
_entry.id   AF-A0A2A2HXT4-F1
#
_cell.length_a   1.000
_cell.length_b   1.000
_cell.length_c   1.000
_cell.angle_alpha   90.00
_cell.angle_beta   90.00
_cell.angle_gamma   90.00
#
_symmetry.space_group_name_H-M   'P 1'
#
loop_
_entity.id
_entity.type
_entity.pdbx_description
1 polymer ?
#
loop_
_entity_poly.entity_id
_entity_poly.type
_entity_poly.pdbx_seq_one_letter_code
_entity_poly.pdbx_strand_id
1 'polypeptide(L)' 'MKIIKCSDLGFKCNFMAAGNELEEVENAMLDHIEKQHKKELQNMSEDDIHHLKHRISTLLGRSCGCGAL' A
#
# COMPACT_ATOMS: atom_id res chain seq x y z
N MET A 1 -9.67 12.49 -5.62
CA MET A 1 -9.01 12.35 -4.31
C MET A 1 -8.94 10.87 -3.95
N LYS A 2 -7.74 10.34 -3.83
CA LYS A 2 -7.45 8.95 -3.46
C LYS A 2 -6.88 8.94 -2.04
N ILE A 3 -7.22 7.92 -1.27
CA ILE A 3 -6.76 7.77 0.11
C ILE A 3 -6.53 6.30 0.42
N ILE A 4 -5.45 6.01 1.14
CA ILE A 4 -5.13 4.68 1.65
C ILE A 4 -4.55 4.79 3.06
N LYS A 5 -4.88 3.83 3.91
CA LYS A 5 -4.45 3.77 5.31
C LYS A 5 -3.53 2.58 5.53
N CYS A 6 -2.52 2.73 6.37
CA CYS A 6 -1.67 1.60 6.77
C CYS A 6 -2.49 0.46 7.40
N SER A 7 -3.55 0.80 8.14
CA SER A 7 -4.48 -0.17 8.73
C SER A 7 -5.17 -1.06 7.69
N ASP A 8 -5.51 -0.54 6.50
CA ASP A 8 -6.10 -1.33 5.41
C ASP A 8 -5.12 -2.35 4.81
N LEU A 9 -3.81 -2.11 4.98
CA LEU A 9 -2.74 -2.99 4.53
C LEU A 9 -2.37 -4.05 5.59
N GLY A 10 -2.96 -3.97 6.79
CA GLY A 10 -2.69 -4.88 7.90
C GLY A 10 -1.62 -4.40 8.89
N PHE A 11 -1.07 -3.20 8.69
CA PHE A 11 -0.13 -2.61 9.64
C PHE A 11 -0.88 -1.98 10.82
N LYS A 12 -0.36 -2.15 12.04
CA LYS A 12 -0.88 -1.47 13.24
C LYS A 12 -0.40 -0.01 13.31
N CYS A 13 -0.68 0.75 12.25
CA CYS A 13 -0.33 2.17 12.13
C CYS A 13 -1.54 2.98 11.66
N ASN A 14 -1.69 4.18 12.21
CA ASN A 14 -2.78 5.12 11.92
C ASN A 14 -2.44 6.09 10.77
N PHE A 15 -1.30 5.90 10.10
CA PHE A 15 -0.92 6.74 8.97
C PHE A 15 -1.86 6.55 7.79
N MET A 16 -2.13 7.66 7.10
CA MET A 16 -2.98 7.72 5.92
C MET A 16 -2.30 8.56 4.87
N ALA A 17 -2.10 8.01 3.67
CA ALA A 17 -1.66 8.75 2.50
C ALA A 17 -2.90 9.20 1.74
N ALA A 18 -2.97 10.49 1.40
CA ALA A 18 -4.06 11.06 0.63
C ALA A 18 -3.50 12.03 -0.41
N GLY A 19 -4.09 12.03 -1.60
CA GLY A 19 -3.56 12.77 -2.73
C GLY A 19 -4.52 12.74 -3.92
N ASN A 20 -4.14 13.41 -5.00
CA ASN A 20 -4.97 13.48 -6.21
C ASN A 20 -4.60 12.41 -7.22
N GLU A 21 -3.31 12.11 -7.34
CA GLU A 21 -2.78 11.13 -8.29
C GLU A 21 -2.52 9.78 -7.61
N LEU A 22 -2.65 8.69 -8.37
CA LEU A 22 -2.39 7.35 -7.83
C LEU A 22 -0.92 7.21 -7.42
N GLU A 23 -0.02 7.62 -8.31
CA GLU A 23 1.42 7.50 -8.12
C GLU A 23 1.90 8.28 -6.89
N GLU A 24 1.36 9.49 -6.67
CA GLU A 24 1.66 10.30 -5.49
C GLU A 24 1.29 9.56 -4.19
N VAL A 25 0.07 9.02 -4.13
CA VAL A 25 -0.44 8.34 -2.92
C VAL A 25 0.27 7.00 -2.70
N GLU A 26 0.57 6.28 -3.78
CA GLU A 26 1.30 5.02 -3.73
C GLU A 26 2.74 5.24 -3.22
N ASN A 27 3.47 6.20 -3.80
CA ASN A 27 4.82 6.54 -3.37
C ASN A 27 4.85 7.03 -1.92
N ALA A 28 3.90 7.88 -1.51
CA ALA A 28 3.82 8.35 -0.12
C ALA A 28 3.55 7.22 0.87
N MET A 29 2.72 6.24 0.49
CA MET A 29 2.45 5.06 1.33
C MET A 29 3.67 4.14 1.40
N LEU A 30 4.33 3.88 0.27
CA LEU A 30 5.54 3.05 0.23
C LEU A 30 6.68 3.66 1.04
N ASP A 31 6.96 4.96 0.88
CA ASP A 31 7.98 5.67 1.64
C ASP A 31 7.73 5.58 3.16
N HIS A 32 6.46 5.71 3.56
CA HIS A 32 6.07 5.55 4.96
C HIS A 32 6.36 4.12 5.47
N ILE A 33 5.99 3.09 4.70
CA ILE A 33 6.22 1.69 5.07
C ILE A 33 7.73 1.41 5.14
N GLU A 34 8.52 1.90 4.19
CA GLU A 34 9.98 1.73 4.19
C GLU A 34 10.68 2.38 5.38
N LYS A 35 10.15 3.51 5.87
CA LYS A 35 10.73 4.23 7.02
C LYS A 35 10.22 3.72 8.36
N GLN A 36 8.90 3.52 8.49
CA GLN A 36 8.24 3.20 9.77
C GLN A 36 8.01 1.70 9.96
N HIS A 37 7.76 0.97 8.88
CA HIS A 37 7.53 -0.48 8.86
C HIS A 37 8.72 -1.27 8.31
N LYS A 38 9.91 -0.66 8.26
CA LYS A 38 11.14 -1.30 7.75
C LYS A 38 11.39 -2.68 8.33
N LYS A 39 11.16 -2.84 9.64
CA LYS A 39 11.36 -4.11 10.34
C LYS A 39 10.39 -5.20 9.86
N GLU A 40 9.15 -4.82 9.53
CA GLU A 40 8.17 -5.77 8.99
C GLU A 40 8.49 -6.08 7.53
N LEU A 41 8.87 -5.08 6.73
CA LEU A 41 9.35 -5.27 5.35
C LEU A 41 10.58 -6.19 5.27
N GLN A 42 11.52 -6.10 6.20
CA GLN A 42 12.70 -6.97 6.23
C GLN A 42 12.36 -8.44 6.55
N ASN A 43 11.22 -8.69 7.18
CA ASN A 43 10.73 -10.03 7.47
C ASN A 43 9.78 -10.55 6.38
N MET A 44 9.46 -9.74 5.37
CA MET A 44 8.62 -10.11 4.24
C MET A 44 9.47 -10.65 3.09
N SER A 45 8.96 -11.65 2.38
CA SER A 45 9.58 -12.15 1.15
C SER A 45 9.36 -11.16 -0.01
N GLU A 46 10.12 -11.30 -1.10
CA GLU A 46 9.89 -10.51 -2.32
C GLU A 46 8.45 -10.66 -2.84
N ASP A 47 7.88 -11.86 -2.72
CA ASP A 47 6.49 -12.17 -3.08
C ASP A 47 5.49 -11.41 -2.19
N ASP A 48 5.72 -11.37 -0.87
CA ASP A 48 4.89 -10.62 0.08
C ASP A 48 4.93 -9.11 -0.22
N ILE A 49 6.10 -8.57 -0.56
CA ILE A 49 6.29 -7.17 -0.96
C ILE A 49 5.53 -6.89 -2.27
N HIS A 50 5.59 -7.81 -3.23
CA HIS A 50 4.85 -7.70 -4.48
C HIS A 50 3.33 -7.71 -4.23
N HIS A 51 2.85 -8.62 -3.40
CA HIS A 51 1.45 -8.67 -2.96
C HIS A 51 1.02 -7.40 -2.24
N LEU A 52 1.88 -6.83 -1.39
CA LEU A 52 1.62 -5.57 -0.71
C LEU A 52 1.42 -4.42 -1.71
N LYS A 53 2.33 -4.26 -2.68
CA LYS A 53 2.23 -3.26 -3.74
C LYS A 53 0.95 -3.45 -4.57
N HIS A 54 0.65 -4.68 -4.95
CA HIS A 54 -0.58 -4.99 -5.67
C HIS A 54 -1.83 -4.62 -4.87
N ARG A 55 -1.85 -4.87 -3.54
CA ARG A 55 -2.95 -4.46 -2.66
C ARG A 55 -3.07 -2.93 -2.57
N ILE A 56 -1.96 -2.21 -2.44
CA ILE A 56 -1.94 -0.73 -2.45
C ILE A 56 -2.58 -0.22 -3.74
N SER A 57 -2.08 -0.69 -4.88
CA SER A 57 -2.60 -0.30 -6.19
C SER A 57 -4.07 -0.68 -6.38
N THR A 58 -4.49 -1.86 -5.92
CA THR A 58 -5.90 -2.29 -5.95
C THR A 58 -6.80 -1.41 -5.08
N LEU A 59 -6.36 -1.05 -3.88
CA LEU A 59 -7.12 -0.19 -2.96
C LEU A 59 -7.24 1.25 -3.49
N LEU A 60 -6.16 1.78 -4.08
CA LEU A 60 -6.13 3.08 -4.75
C LEU A 60 -6.82 3.08 -6.12
N GLY A 61 -6.95 1.90 -6.72
CA GLY A 61 -7.29 1.65 -8.11
C GLY A 61 -8.61 0.95 -8.34
N ARG A 62 -9.47 0.71 -7.33
CA ARG A 62 -10.90 0.42 -7.57
C ARG A 62 -11.47 1.61 -8.38
N SER A 63 -11.43 1.72 -9.72
CA SER A 63 -11.79 0.82 -10.83
C SER A 63 -10.67 0.07 -11.60
N CYS A 64 -10.53 -1.23 -11.40
CA CYS A 64 -10.57 -2.23 -12.48
C CYS A 64 -10.52 -3.64 -11.88
N GLY A 65 -11.43 -4.51 -12.35
CA GLY A 65 -11.62 -5.84 -11.80
C GLY A 65 -10.45 -6.77 -12.11
N CYS A 66 -9.84 -7.32 -11.07
CA CYS A 66 -9.23 -8.64 -11.15
C CYS A 66 -10.13 -9.58 -10.36
N GLY A 67 -11.12 -10.13 -11.07
CA GLY A 67 -11.72 -11.38 -10.69
C GLY A 67 -10.63 -12.45 -10.65
N ALA A 68 -10.74 -13.33 -9.67
CA ALA A 68 -9.98 -14.55 -9.59
C ALA A 68 -9.91 -15.25 -10.96
N LEU A 69 -8.71 -15.65 -11.37
CA LEU A 69 -8.46 -16.70 -12.36
C LEU A 69 -7.31 -17.56 -11.84
#